data_AF-A0A820UMH2-F1
#
_entry.id   AF-A0A820UMH2-F1
#
_cell.length_a   1.000
_cell.length_b   1.000
_cell.length_c   1.000
_cell.angle_alpha   90.00
_cell.angle_beta   90.00
_cell.angle_gamma   90.00
#
_symmetry.space_group_name_H-M   'P 1'
#
loop_
_entity.id
_entity.type
_entity.pdbx_description
1 polymer ?
#
loop_
_entity_poly.entity_id
_entity_poly.type
_entity_poly.pdbx_seq_one_letter_code
_entity_poly.pdbx_strand_id
1 'polypeptide(L)'
;MRTNNNAEGYHNRLSLRISKYHPNIWAFIRCIQGEENRFNHLLIQMKGGLTARPKTKKTLAIQHRIDTLYIRYDNVDINANELLNGLSYVVAKNIKSKRK
;
A
#
# COMPACT_ATOMS: atom_id res chain seq x y z
N MET A 1 -0.02 -18.88 -12.97
CA MET A 1 -1.05 -18.01 -12.38
C MET A 1 -0.38 -16.72 -11.91
N ARG A 2 -0.68 -15.56 -12.51
CA ARG A 2 0.00 -14.29 -12.18
C ARG A 2 -0.76 -13.61 -11.03
N THR A 3 -0.19 -13.62 -9.83
CA THR A 3 -0.77 -12.90 -8.68
C THR A 3 -0.61 -11.39 -8.93
N ASN A 4 -1.73 -10.66 -8.99
CA ASN A 4 -1.78 -9.20 -9.13
C ASN A 4 -1.36 -8.48 -7.82
N ASN A 5 -0.41 -9.06 -7.07
CA ASN A 5 0.04 -8.52 -5.81
C ASN A 5 1.34 -7.75 -6.04
N ASN A 6 1.24 -6.42 -6.08
CA ASN A 6 2.39 -5.54 -6.29
C ASN A 6 3.48 -5.74 -5.23
N ALA A 7 3.10 -6.08 -3.99
CA ALA A 7 4.05 -6.36 -2.91
C ALA A 7 4.84 -7.66 -3.15
N GLU A 8 4.15 -8.71 -3.59
CA GLU A 8 4.78 -9.99 -3.94
C GLU A 8 5.69 -9.85 -5.18
N GLY A 9 5.24 -9.10 -6.19
CA GLY A 9 6.06 -8.77 -7.35
C GLY A 9 7.30 -7.96 -6.98
N TYR A 10 7.19 -7.04 -6.03
CA TYR A 10 8.33 -6.32 -5.48
C TYR A 10 9.29 -7.25 -4.74
N HIS A 11 8.79 -8.10 -3.83
CA HIS A 11 9.61 -9.06 -3.08
C HIS A 11 10.34 -10.03 -4.00
N ASN A 12 9.66 -10.55 -5.03
CA ASN A 12 10.29 -11.43 -6.01
C ASN A 12 11.40 -10.72 -6.80
N ARG A 13 11.14 -9.48 -7.26
CA ARG A 13 12.18 -8.68 -7.95
C ARG A 13 13.37 -8.37 -7.06
N LEU A 14 13.12 -8.04 -5.79
CA LEU A 14 14.16 -7.77 -4.81
C LEU A 14 14.97 -9.03 -4.53
N SER A 15 14.30 -10.16 -4.29
CA SER A 15 14.91 -11.47 -4.11
C SER A 15 15.79 -11.85 -5.28
N LEU A 16 15.30 -11.72 -6.52
CA LEU A 16 16.09 -11.98 -7.73
C LEU A 16 17.33 -11.08 -7.85
N ARG A 17 17.24 -9.83 -7.40
CA ARG A 17 18.35 -8.89 -7.45
C ARG A 17 19.41 -9.20 -6.39
N ILE A 18 18.98 -9.62 -5.20
CA ILE A 18 19.85 -9.97 -4.08
C ILE A 18 20.46 -11.38 -4.28
N SER A 19 19.69 -12.33 -4.79
CA SER A 19 20.04 -13.76 -4.89
C SER A 19 21.06 -14.10 -5.99
N LYS A 20 21.88 -13.14 -6.46
CA LYS A 20 22.97 -13.43 -7.39
C LYS A 20 24.09 -14.19 -6.66
N TYR A 21 24.15 -15.51 -6.87
CA TYR A 21 25.29 -16.43 -6.65
C TYR A 21 26.18 -16.19 -5.40
N HIS A 22 25.60 -15.78 -4.27
CA HIS A 22 26.27 -15.31 -3.04
C HIS A 22 26.75 -13.85 -3.14
N PRO A 23 25.85 -12.87 -2.92
CA PRO A 23 26.28 -11.48 -2.84
C PRO A 23 27.22 -11.30 -1.66
N ASN A 24 28.41 -10.73 -1.91
CA ASN A 24 29.20 -10.20 -0.81
C ASN A 24 28.41 -9.08 -0.10
N ILE A 25 28.75 -8.79 1.16
CA ILE A 25 28.03 -7.79 1.96
C ILE A 25 27.94 -6.43 1.25
N TRP A 26 28.97 -6.06 0.48
CA TRP A 26 29.00 -4.83 -0.30
C TRP A 26 28.03 -4.83 -1.49
N ALA A 27 27.79 -5.97 -2.13
CA ALA A 27 26.79 -6.13 -3.18
C ALA A 27 25.37 -6.02 -2.60
N PHE A 28 25.15 -6.55 -1.39
CA PHE A 28 23.91 -6.35 -0.67
C PHE A 28 23.67 -4.87 -0.34
N ILE A 29 24.66 -4.19 0.26
CA ILE A 29 24.56 -2.76 0.59
C ILE A 29 24.26 -1.91 -0.66
N ARG A 30 25.00 -2.14 -1.75
CA ARG A 30 24.75 -1.43 -3.03
C ARG A 30 23.35 -1.71 -3.59
N CYS A 31 22.84 -2.94 -3.43
CA CYS A 31 21.49 -3.27 -3.83
C CYS A 31 20.44 -2.46 -3.05
N ILE A 32 20.62 -2.32 -1.73
CA ILE A 32 19.73 -1.53 -0.86
C ILE A 32 19.79 -0.03 -1.23
N GLN A 33 20.99 0.53 -1.39
CA GLN A 33 21.18 1.92 -1.82
C GLN A 33 20.51 2.20 -3.18
N GLY A 34 20.61 1.25 -4.13
CA GLY A 34 19.93 1.35 -5.42
C GLY A 34 18.41 1.33 -5.30
N GLU A 35 17.84 0.58 -4.37
CA GLU A 35 16.39 0.58 -4.12
C GLU A 35 15.93 1.87 -3.44
N GLU A 36 16.69 2.39 -2.47
CA GLU A 36 16.43 3.70 -1.85
C GLU A 36 16.41 4.82 -2.91
N ASN A 37 17.41 4.87 -3.78
CA ASN A 37 17.46 5.82 -4.89
C ASN A 37 16.25 5.70 -5.82
N ARG A 38 15.77 4.47 -6.07
CA ARG A 38 14.56 4.25 -6.89
C ARG A 38 13.31 4.81 -6.20
N PHE A 39 13.18 4.65 -4.89
CA PHE A 39 12.06 5.22 -4.13
C PHE A 39 12.12 6.74 -4.08
N ASN A 40 13.31 7.32 -3.90
CA ASN A 40 13.51 8.76 -3.91
C ASN A 40 13.12 9.37 -5.27
N HIS A 41 13.52 8.75 -6.38
CA HIS A 41 13.10 9.17 -7.72
C HIS A 41 11.57 9.09 -7.89
N LEU A 42 10.94 8.00 -7.45
CA LEU A 42 9.48 7.87 -7.51
C LEU A 42 8.79 8.97 -6.71
N LEU A 43 9.30 9.30 -5.53
CA LEU A 43 8.77 10.36 -4.69
C LEU A 43 8.91 11.75 -5.33
N ILE A 44 10.06 12.03 -5.96
CA ILE A 44 10.26 13.27 -6.74
C ILE A 44 9.29 13.32 -7.92
N GLN A 45 9.11 12.23 -8.65
CA GLN A 45 8.15 12.15 -9.76
C GLN A 45 6.72 12.39 -9.29
N MET A 46 6.30 11.77 -8.17
CA MET A 46 4.98 11.98 -7.59
C MET A 46 4.77 13.44 -7.16
N LYS A 47 5.79 14.08 -6.56
CA LYS A 47 5.76 15.52 -6.24
C LYS A 47 5.68 16.39 -7.50
N GLY A 48 6.34 15.98 -8.58
CA GLY A 48 6.30 16.62 -9.90
C GLY A 48 5.03 16.38 -10.71
N GLY A 49 3.98 15.80 -10.11
CA GLY A 49 2.68 15.60 -10.77
C GLY A 49 2.55 14.28 -11.52
N LEU A 50 3.48 13.34 -11.39
CA LEU A 50 3.30 11.99 -11.88
C LEU A 50 2.09 11.37 -11.16
N THR A 51 1.00 11.18 -11.90
CA THR A 51 -0.21 10.60 -11.34
C THR A 51 0.02 9.12 -11.08
N ALA A 52 -0.05 8.72 -9.81
CA ALA A 52 -0.03 7.32 -9.44
C ALA A 52 -1.17 6.59 -10.17
N ARG A 53 -0.97 5.30 -10.47
CA ARG A 53 -1.99 4.47 -11.11
C ARG A 53 -3.35 4.69 -10.43
N PRO A 54 -4.42 4.97 -11.18
CA PRO A 54 -5.71 5.28 -10.60
C PRO A 54 -6.15 4.15 -9.67
N LYS A 55 -6.55 4.53 -8.45
CA LYS A 55 -7.13 3.59 -7.49
C LYS A 55 -8.35 2.94 -8.13
N THR A 56 -8.54 1.64 -7.88
CA THR A 56 -9.74 0.96 -8.38
C THR A 56 -11.00 1.56 -7.76
N LYS A 57 -12.14 1.50 -8.46
CA LYS A 57 -13.44 1.97 -7.93
C LYS A 57 -13.75 1.41 -6.55
N LYS A 58 -13.40 0.14 -6.32
CA LYS A 58 -13.54 -0.54 -5.02
C LYS A 58 -12.68 0.10 -3.92
N THR A 59 -11.40 0.36 -4.21
CA THR A 59 -10.49 1.02 -3.26
C THR A 59 -10.96 2.44 -2.94
N LEU A 60 -11.42 3.18 -3.95
CA LEU A 60 -11.98 4.52 -3.77
C LEU A 60 -13.24 4.51 -2.91
N ALA A 61 -14.17 3.58 -3.16
CA ALA A 61 -15.38 3.44 -2.35
C ALA A 61 -15.08 3.11 -0.88
N ILE A 62 -14.07 2.27 -0.62
CA ILE A 62 -13.63 1.97 0.76
C ILE A 62 -13.03 3.21 1.41
N GLN A 63 -12.14 3.92 0.71
CA GLN A 63 -11.53 5.15 1.21
C GLN A 63 -12.60 6.18 1.56
N HIS A 64 -13.53 6.44 0.63
CA HIS A 64 -14.64 7.37 0.84
C HIS A 64 -15.48 7.01 2.08
N ARG A 65 -15.73 5.72 2.34
CA ARG A 65 -16.47 5.28 3.53
C ARG A 65 -15.68 5.53 4.82
N ILE A 66 -14.37 5.32 4.81
CA ILE A 66 -13.50 5.64 5.95
C ILE A 66 -13.49 7.15 6.19
N ASP A 67 -13.30 7.94 5.14
CA ASP A 67 -13.28 9.40 5.22
C ASP A 67 -14.62 9.94 5.75
N THR A 68 -15.75 9.38 5.30
CA THR A 68 -17.08 9.74 5.80
C THR A 68 -17.23 9.44 7.29
N LEU A 69 -16.75 8.28 7.76
CA LEU A 69 -16.80 7.95 9.19
C LEU A 69 -15.95 8.91 10.01
N TYR A 70 -14.77 9.28 9.49
CA TYR A 70 -13.89 10.22 10.16
C TYR A 70 -14.50 11.62 10.26
N ILE A 71 -15.08 12.12 9.15
CA ILE A 71 -15.76 13.42 9.12
C ILE A 71 -16.92 13.46 10.12
N ARG A 72 -17.73 12.40 10.20
CA ARG A 72 -18.82 12.31 11.18
C ARG A 72 -18.33 12.33 12.62
N TYR A 73 -17.20 11.67 12.89
CA TYR A 73 -16.61 11.68 14.22
C TYR A 73 -16.08 13.08 14.58
N ASP A 74 -15.42 13.74 13.64
CA ASP A 74 -14.89 15.11 13.80
C ASP A 74 -16.02 16.13 14.05
N ASN A 75 -17.16 15.94 13.36
CA ASN A 75 -18.37 16.73 13.56
C ASN A 75 -19.15 16.38 14.85
N VAL A 76 -18.67 15.41 15.65
CA VAL A 76 -19.35 14.93 16.87
C VAL A 76 -20.72 14.29 16.60
N ASP A 77 -20.98 13.87 15.35
CA ASP A 77 -22.20 13.14 14.97
C ASP A 77 -22.19 11.69 15.49
N ILE A 78 -21.00 11.13 15.74
CA ILE A 78 -20.80 9.74 16.20
C ILE A 78 -19.74 9.68 17.31
N ASN A 79 -19.89 8.71 18.20
CA ASN A 79 -18.94 8.50 19.29
C ASN A 79 -17.74 7.62 18.85
N ALA A 80 -16.65 7.63 19.61
CA ALA A 80 -15.42 6.88 19.31
C ALA A 80 -15.68 5.37 19.14
N ASN A 81 -16.60 4.81 19.93
CA ASN A 81 -16.99 3.41 19.83
C ASN A 81 -17.71 3.08 18.50
N GLU A 82 -18.52 4.01 18.00
CA GLU A 82 -19.25 3.85 16.73
C GLU A 82 -18.30 3.97 15.54
N LEU A 83 -17.33 4.88 15.62
CA LEU A 83 -16.23 4.97 14.66
C LEU A 83 -15.45 3.66 14.60
N LEU A 84 -15.04 3.13 15.75
CA LEU A 84 -14.27 1.88 15.83
C LEU A 84 -15.05 0.69 15.27
N ASN A 85 -16.34 0.57 15.61
CA ASN A 85 -17.22 -0.45 15.06
C ASN A 85 -17.38 -0.32 13.54
N GLY A 86 -17.55 0.90 13.03
CA GLY A 86 -17.62 1.19 11.60
C GLY A 86 -16.36 0.78 10.85
N LEU A 87 -15.19 1.12 11.38
CA LEU A 87 -13.89 0.74 10.82
C LEU A 87 -13.70 -0.78 10.84
N SER A 88 -14.01 -1.43 11.97
CA SER A 88 -13.95 -2.89 12.12
C SER A 88 -14.78 -3.60 11.05
N TYR A 89 -16.02 -3.14 10.83
CA TYR A 89 -16.89 -3.69 9.80
C TYR A 89 -16.32 -3.52 8.37
N VAL A 90 -15.78 -2.34 8.05
CA VAL A 90 -15.14 -2.07 6.75
C VAL A 90 -13.97 -3.02 6.52
N VAL A 91 -13.11 -3.22 7.52
CA VAL A 91 -11.97 -4.13 7.46
C VAL A 91 -12.43 -5.58 7.28
N ALA A 92 -13.37 -6.06 8.09
CA ALA A 92 -13.89 -7.42 8.02
C ALA A 92 -14.49 -7.75 6.64
N LYS A 93 -15.25 -6.81 6.05
CA LYS A 93 -15.83 -6.98 4.72
C LYS A 93 -14.76 -7.03 3.62
N ASN A 94 -13.69 -6.24 3.76
CA ASN A 94 -12.56 -6.26 2.83
C ASN A 94 -11.80 -7.59 2.87
N ILE A 95 -11.55 -8.13 4.06
CA ILE A 95 -10.91 -9.44 4.26
C ILE A 95 -11.73 -10.55 3.59
N LYS A 96 -13.05 -10.60 3.85
CA LYS A 96 -13.95 -11.60 3.22
C LYS A 96 -13.95 -11.51 1.70
N SER A 97 -13.85 -10.30 1.15
CA SER A 97 -13.81 -10.11 -0.30
C SER A 97 -12.49 -10.51 -0.96
N LYS A 98 -11.37 -10.61 -0.22
CA LYS A 98 -10.08 -11.08 -0.77
C LYS A 98 -9.95 -12.61 -0.80
N ARG A 99 -10.83 -13.33 -0.08
CA ARG A 99 -10.83 -14.80 0.01
C ARG A 99 -11.70 -15.49 -1.05
N LYS A 100 -12.49 -14.73 -1.81
CA LYS A 100 -13.23 -15.19 -3.00
C LYS A 100 -12.43 -14.85 -4.24
#